data_AF-A0A9E2UYG1-F1
#
_entry.id   AF-A0A9E2UYG1-F1
#
_cell.length_a   1.000
_cell.length_b   1.000
_cell.length_c   1.000
_cell.angle_alpha   90.00
_cell.angle_beta   90.00
_cell.angle_gamma   90.00
#
_symmetry.space_group_name_H-M   'P 1'
#
loop_
_entity.id
_entity.type
_entity.pdbx_description
1 polymer ?
#
loop_
_entity_poly.entity_id
_entity_poly.type
_entity_poly.pdbx_seq_one_letter_code
_entity_poly.pdbx_strand_id
1 'polypeptide(L)' 'MIFRLPKSRGAAEGDKRNLLTVPMLPLRDIVIFPHMVVPLFIGRERSIHALEFAMGQEKHILLCTQKDPRK' A
#
# COMPACT_ATOMS: atom_id res chain seq x y z
N MET A 1 -7.31 -12.30 -5.55
CA MET A 1 -7.24 -11.18 -6.50
C MET A 1 -5.81 -10.70 -6.59
N ILE A 2 -5.13 -10.90 -7.72
CA ILE A 2 -3.75 -10.45 -7.92
C ILE A 2 -3.84 -9.07 -8.59
N PHE A 3 -3.68 -8.00 -7.81
CA PHE A 3 -3.42 -6.67 -8.38
C PHE A 3 -2.01 -6.72 -8.99
N ARG A 4 -1.96 -6.89 -10.31
CA ARG A 4 -0.74 -6.84 -11.10
C ARG A 4 -0.42 -5.38 -11.33
N LEU A 5 0.61 -4.87 -10.65
CA LEU A 5 1.18 -3.57 -10.95
C LEU A 5 1.52 -3.53 -12.45
N PRO A 6 1.20 -2.43 -13.16
CA PRO A 6 1.66 -2.26 -14.52
C PRO A 6 3.19 -2.31 -14.50
N LYS A 7 3.78 -3.24 -15.27
CA LYS A 7 5.21 -3.18 -15.58
C LYS A 7 5.48 -1.78 -16.08
N SER A 8 6.55 -1.17 -15.58
CA SER A 8 7.12 0.09 -16.07
C SER A 8 7.10 0.10 -17.59
N ARG A 9 6.06 0.71 -18.15
CA ARG A 9 5.94 0.93 -19.58
C ARG A 9 6.66 2.25 -19.80
N GLY A 10 7.93 2.15 -20.17
CA GLY A 10 8.62 3.28 -20.77
C GLY A 10 7.80 3.80 -21.96
N ALA A 11 7.86 5.12 -22.13
CA ALA A 11 7.36 5.92 -23.25
C ALA A 11 5.83 6.14 -23.33
N ALA A 12 5.39 7.22 -22.70
CA ALA A 12 4.53 8.23 -23.33
C ALA A 12 4.62 9.53 -22.52
N GLU A 13 5.56 10.39 -22.93
CA GLU A 13 5.68 11.80 -22.57
C GLU A 13 4.32 12.50 -22.81
N GLY A 14 3.69 13.13 -21.81
CA GLY A 14 2.55 14.01 -22.09
C GLY A 14 1.48 14.23 -21.02
N ASP A 15 1.50 13.53 -19.88
CA ASP A 15 0.54 13.82 -18.80
C ASP A 15 1.24 13.81 -17.45
N LYS A 16 1.67 15.00 -17.00
CA LYS A 16 2.30 15.21 -15.68
C LYS A 16 1.28 15.11 -14.55
N ARG A 17 0.48 14.05 -14.51
CA ARG A 17 -0.16 13.65 -13.26
C ARG A 17 0.97 13.25 -12.33
N ASN A 18 1.08 13.94 -11.20
CA ASN A 18 2.06 13.60 -10.17
C ASN A 18 1.62 12.28 -9.51
N LEU A 19 1.83 11.16 -10.21
CA LEU A 19 1.41 9.83 -9.81
C LEU A 19 2.41 9.31 -8.77
N LEU A 20 2.03 9.38 -7.51
CA LEU A 20 2.81 8.81 -6.41
C LEU A 20 2.62 7.29 -6.37
N THR A 21 3.72 6.56 -6.56
CA THR A 21 3.73 5.10 -6.38
C THR A 21 4.20 4.79 -4.97
N VAL A 22 3.32 4.18 -4.16
CA VAL A 22 3.61 3.84 -2.76
C VAL A 22 3.22 2.39 -2.46
N PRO A 23 3.89 1.71 -1.51
CA PRO A 23 3.48 0.40 -1.05
C PRO A 23 2.09 0.46 -0.39
N MET A 24 1.33 -0.63 -0.51
CA MET A 24 -0.02 -0.75 0.06
C MET A 24 -0.05 -1.82 1.15
N LEU A 25 -0.70 -1.50 2.27
CA LEU A 25 -0.99 -2.44 3.35
C LEU A 25 -2.50 -2.58 3.54
N PRO A 26 -3.09 -3.75 3.26
CA PRO A 26 -4.51 -3.95 3.42
C PRO A 26 -4.86 -4.26 4.89
N LEU A 27 -5.81 -3.50 5.44
CA LEU A 27 -6.39 -3.65 6.76
C LEU A 27 -7.76 -4.34 6.64
N ARG A 28 -7.95 -5.38 7.44
CA ARG A 28 -9.20 -6.15 7.45
C ARG A 28 -10.09 -5.76 8.62
N ASP A 29 -9.51 -5.79 9.81
CA ASP A 29 -10.28 -5.79 11.05
C ASP A 29 -10.47 -4.36 11.61
N ILE A 30 -9.80 -3.36 11.01
CA ILE A 30 -9.79 -1.98 11.52
C ILE A 30 -9.85 -0.95 10.40
N VAL A 31 -10.40 0.23 10.72
CA VAL A 31 -10.33 1.46 9.92
C VAL A 31 -9.58 2.50 10.74
N ILE A 32 -8.55 3.13 10.16
CA ILE A 32 -7.74 4.14 10.83
C ILE A 32 -8.02 5.50 10.22
N PHE A 33 -8.21 6.50 11.08
CA PHE A 33 -8.32 7.91 10.71
C PHE A 33 -7.05 8.67 11.09
N PRO A 34 -6.81 9.86 10.49
CA PRO A 34 -5.68 10.70 10.86
C PRO A 34 -5.59 10.94 12.38
N HIS A 35 -4.37 11.14 12.88
CA HIS A 35 -4.04 11.33 14.30
C HIS A 35 -4.20 10.10 15.22
N MET A 36 -4.65 8.97 14.72
CA MET A 36 -4.70 7.73 15.50
C MET A 36 -3.34 7.04 15.57
N VAL A 37 -3.00 6.50 16.75
CA VAL A 37 -1.84 5.61 16.96
C VAL A 37 -2.37 4.25 17.40
N VAL A 38 -2.18 3.23 16.55
CA VAL A 38 -2.65 1.87 16.78
C VAL A 38 -1.53 0.87 16.45
N PRO A 39 -1.27 -0.12 17.33
CA PRO A 39 -0.40 -1.23 16.99
C PRO A 39 -1.06 -2.15 15.95
N LEU A 40 -0.31 -2.53 14.91
CA LEU A 40 -0.77 -3.46 13.87
C LEU A 40 0.02 -4.78 13.95
N PHE A 41 -0.68 -5.90 13.86
CA PHE A 41 -0.06 -7.21 13.72
C PHE A 41 0.00 -7.60 12.25
N ILE A 42 1.21 -7.80 11.72
CA ILE A 42 1.45 -8.12 10.32
C ILE A 42 2.04 -9.52 10.24
N GLY A 43 1.30 -10.48 9.67
CA GLY A 43 1.72 -11.89 9.59
C GLY A 43 1.97 -12.43 8.19
N ARG A 44 1.67 -11.67 7.13
CA ARG A 44 1.86 -12.12 5.73
C ARG A 44 3.18 -11.57 5.20
N GLU A 45 4.04 -12.43 4.66
CA GLU A 45 5.36 -12.03 4.12
C GLU A 45 5.29 -10.85 3.15
N ARG A 46 4.32 -10.86 2.22
CA ARG A 46 4.13 -9.76 1.25
C ARG A 46 3.80 -8.43 1.93
N SER A 47 3.08 -8.46 3.04
CA SER A 47 2.75 -7.28 3.83
C SER A 47 3.95 -6.78 4.63
N ILE A 48 4.78 -7.70 5.14
CA ILE A 48 6.04 -7.37 5.84
C ILE A 48 6.98 -6.64 4.86
N HIS A 49 7.21 -7.20 3.67
CA HIS A 49 8.09 -6.59 2.67
C HIS A 49 7.59 -5.22 2.21
N ALA A 50 6.27 -5.03 2.09
CA ALA A 50 5.70 -3.74 1.73
C ALA A 50 5.94 -2.68 2.82
N LEU A 51 5.87 -3.08 4.10
CA LEU A 51 6.18 -2.21 5.22
C LEU A 51 7.68 -1.88 5.28
N GLU A 52 8.55 -2.89 5.15
CA GLU A 52 10.01 -2.69 5.14
C GLU A 52 10.43 -1.77 3.99
N PHE A 53 9.85 -1.95 2.79
CA PHE A 53 10.07 -1.05 1.67
C PHE A 53 9.61 0.38 1.98
N ALA A 54 8.45 0.57 2.62
CA ALA A 54 7.99 1.91 3.02
C ALA A 54 8.94 2.56 4.05
N MET A 55 9.40 1.79 5.04
CA MET A 55 10.30 2.27 6.11
C MET A 55 11.70 2.62 5.59
N GLY A 56 12.18 1.91 4.56
CA GLY A 56 13.45 2.20 3.90
C GLY A 56 13.41 3.35 2.89
N GLN A 57 12.24 3.92 2.60
CA GLN A 57 12.03 5.03 1.66
C GLN A 57 11.42 6.26 2.39
N GLU A 58 10.63 7.08 1.72
CA GLU A 58 9.99 8.30 2.24
C GLU A 58 8.89 8.08 3.30
N LYS A 59 8.80 6.87 3.89
CA LYS A 59 7.81 6.49 4.93
C LYS A 59 6.35 6.63 4.51
N HIS A 60 6.07 6.81 3.23
CA HIS A 60 4.71 6.85 2.69
C HIS A 60 4.21 5.43 2.44
N ILE A 61 3.10 5.08 3.08
CA ILE A 61 2.41 3.80 2.89
C ILE A 61 0.90 4.07 2.73
N LEU A 62 0.27 3.36 1.80
CA LEU A 62 -1.17 3.42 1.60
C LEU A 62 -1.87 2.34 2.40
N LEU A 63 -2.67 2.75 3.38
CA LEU A 63 -3.57 1.85 4.10
C LEU A 63 -4.88 1.74 3.34
N CYS A 64 -5.35 0.53 3.08
CA CYS A 64 -6.65 0.31 2.44
C CYS A 64 -7.50 -0.66 3.23
N THR A 65 -8.81 -0.46 3.22
CA THR A 65 -9.75 -1.39 3.84
C THR A 65 -10.12 -2.49 2.87
N GLN A 66 -10.32 -3.70 3.41
CA GLN A 66 -10.82 -4.82 2.62
C GLN A 66 -12.36 -4.78 2.61
N LYS A 67 -12.95 -4.79 1.41
CA LYS A 67 -14.41 -4.84 1.24
C LYS A 67 -15.02 -6.13 1.81
N ASP A 68 -14.30 -7.25 1.64
CA ASP A 68 -14.71 -8.55 2.18
C ASP A 68 -13.62 -9.05 3.13
N PRO A 69 -13.92 -9.27 4.41
CA PRO A 69 -12.93 -9.75 5.38
C PRO A 69 -12.53 -11.22 5.17
N ARG A 70 -13.27 -12.00 4.39
CA ARG A 70 -13.08 -13.46 4.29
C ARG A 70 -12.47 -13.92 2.96
N LYS A 71 -12.15 -13.00 2.05
CA LYS A 71 -11.70 -13.31 0.68
C LYS A 71 -10.30 -12.79 0.35
#